data_AF-K1SII4-F1
#
_entry.id   AF-K1SII4-F1
#
_cell.length_a   1.000
_cell.length_b   1.000
_cell.length_c   1.000
_cell.angle_alpha   90.00
_cell.angle_beta   90.00
_cell.angle_gamma   90.00
#
_symmetry.space_group_name_H-M   'P 1'
#
loop_
_entity.id
_entity.type
_entity.pdbx_description
1 polymer ?
#
loop_
_entity_poly.entity_id
_entity_poly.type
_entity_poly.pdbx_seq_one_letter_code
_entity_poly.pdbx_strand_id
1 'polypeptide(L)' 'MKWVKFRIKTVTEAEDIIISTLYDLGLEGAQIEDKVPLTAMEKEQMFVDILPDGPEDDGIAYLSFL' A
#
# COMPACT_ATOMS: atom_id res chain seq x y z
N MET A 1 -19.68 14.47 -4.95
CA MET A 1 -18.68 13.60 -4.31
C MET A 1 -18.39 14.09 -2.92
N LYS A 2 -18.46 13.20 -1.91
CA LYS A 2 -17.94 13.50 -0.57
C LYS A 2 -16.43 13.27 -0.64
N TRP A 3 -15.66 14.36 -0.67
CA TRP A 3 -14.21 14.31 -0.55
C TRP A 3 -13.88 14.03 0.92
N VAL A 4 -13.50 12.79 1.22
CA VAL A 4 -13.14 12.40 2.58
C VAL A 4 -11.68 11.99 2.53
N LYS A 5 -10.80 12.91 2.94
CA LYS A 5 -9.39 12.61 3.13
C LYS A 5 -9.22 11.94 4.49
N PHE A 6 -8.97 10.64 4.50
CA PHE A 6 -8.71 9.90 5.73
C PHE A 6 -7.62 8.85 5.52
N ARG A 7 -7.02 8.44 6.64
CA ARG A 7 -5.96 7.45 6.70
C ARG A 7 -6.37 6.30 7.63
N ILE A 8 -6.21 5.07 7.17
CA ILE A 8 -6.40 3.85 7.96
C ILE A 8 -5.04 3.25 8.23
N LYS A 9 -4.78 2.87 9.49
CA LYS A 9 -3.67 1.98 9.85
C LYS A 9 -4.23 0.56 9.96
N THR A 10 -3.65 -0.39 9.24
CA THR A 10 -4.07 -1.79 9.22
C THR A 10 -2.86 -2.72 9.23
N VAL A 11 -3.11 -4.02 9.26
CA VAL A 11 -2.10 -5.03 8.94
C VAL A 11 -2.03 -5.25 7.42
N THR A 12 -0.84 -5.55 6.92
CA THR A 12 -0.59 -5.80 5.48
C THR A 12 -1.56 -6.81 4.90
N GLU A 13 -1.80 -7.93 5.60
CA GLU A 13 -2.71 -9.00 5.13
C GLU A 13 -4.18 -8.57 4.97
N ALA A 14 -4.59 -7.45 5.58
CA ALA A 14 -5.96 -6.96 5.53
C ALA A 14 -6.14 -5.76 4.59
N GLU A 15 -5.07 -5.22 4.02
CA GLU A 15 -5.13 -3.98 3.25
C GLU A 15 -5.99 -4.11 1.99
N ASP A 16 -5.82 -5.20 1.24
CA ASP A 16 -6.57 -5.51 0.02
C ASP A 16 -8.08 -5.64 0.29
N ILE A 17 -8.41 -6.30 1.41
CA ILE A 17 -9.82 -6.50 1.82
C ILE A 17 -10.46 -5.15 2.15
N ILE A 18 -9.75 -4.29 2.87
CA ILE A 18 -10.23 -2.95 3.24
C ILE A 18 -10.41 -2.10 1.98
N ILE A 19 -9.44 -2.09 1.06
CA ILE A 19 -9.54 -1.34 -0.19
C ILE A 19 -10.72 -1.83 -1.03
N SER A 20 -10.85 -3.15 -1.24
CA SER A 20 -11.97 -3.73 -1.99
C SER A 20 -13.32 -3.32 -1.39
N THR A 21 -13.44 -3.39 -0.06
CA THR A 21 -14.66 -3.00 0.64
C THR A 21 -14.98 -1.51 0.44
N LEU A 22 -13.96 -0.64 0.51
CA LEU A 22 -14.14 0.80 0.33
C LEU A 22 -14.46 1.16 -1.13
N TYR A 23 -13.92 0.41 -2.09
CA TYR A 23 -14.25 0.51 -3.51
C TYR A 23 -15.71 0.16 -3.78
N ASP A 24 -16.23 -0.91 -3.17
CA ASP A 24 -17.65 -1.28 -3.26
C ASP A 24 -18.57 -0.21 -2.65
N LEU A 25 -18.06 0.59 -1.69
CA LEU A 25 -18.76 1.72 -1.08
C LEU A 25 -18.62 3.03 -1.87
N GLY A 26 -17.93 3.02 -3.01
CA GLY A 26 -17.77 4.17 -3.92
C GLY A 26 -16.65 5.13 -3.54
N LEU A 27 -15.70 4.72 -2.70
CA LEU A 27 -14.43 5.43 -2.54
C LEU A 27 -13.45 4.88 -3.56
N GLU A 28 -12.85 5.75 -4.37
CA GLU A 28 -11.94 5.35 -5.44
C GLU A 28 -10.56 5.96 -5.19
N GLY A 29 -9.50 5.26 -5.59
CA GLY A 29 -8.13 5.75 -5.43
C GLY A 29 -7.61 5.63 -4.00
N ALA A 30 -6.90 4.53 -3.73
CA ALA A 30 -6.18 4.31 -2.49
C ALA A 30 -4.67 4.47 -2.73
N GLN A 31 -3.98 5.20 -1.85
CA GLN A 31 -2.53 5.11 -1.69
C GLN A 31 -2.24 4.12 -0.58
N ILE A 32 -1.38 3.15 -0.87
CA ILE A 32 -0.90 2.13 0.07
C ILE A 32 0.54 2.46 0.45
N GLU A 33 0.84 2.43 1.75
CA GLU A 33 2.19 2.56 2.29
C GLU A 33 2.45 1.37 3.23
N ASP A 34 3.14 0.35 2.74
CA ASP A 34 3.58 -0.83 3.50
C ASP A 34 5.12 -0.99 3.43
N LYS A 35 5.64 -2.01 4.11
CA LYS A 35 7.08 -2.34 4.15
C LYS A 35 7.37 -3.74 3.61
N VAL A 36 6.48 -4.29 2.79
CA VAL A 36 6.67 -5.60 2.20
C VAL A 36 7.90 -5.53 1.28
N PRO A 37 8.91 -6.39 1.49
CA PRO A 37 10.09 -6.38 0.65
C PRO A 37 9.72 -6.73 -0.79
N LEU A 38 10.20 -5.92 -1.74
CA LEU A 38 10.05 -6.20 -3.15
C LEU A 38 10.62 -7.59 -3.49
N THR A 39 9.88 -8.31 -4.33
CA THR A 39 10.31 -9.58 -4.91
C THR A 39 11.53 -9.37 -5.80
N ALA A 40 12.27 -10.45 -6.07
CA ALA A 40 13.44 -10.39 -6.96
C ALA A 40 13.07 -9.86 -8.36
N MET A 41 11.90 -10.25 -8.88
CA MET A 41 11.40 -9.79 -10.18
C MET A 41 11.10 -8.29 -10.20
N GLU A 42 10.48 -7.76 -9.14
CA GLU A 42 10.22 -6.31 -9.01
C GLU A 42 11.53 -5.53 -8.88
N LYS A 43 12.49 -6.06 -8.12
CA LYS A 43 13.83 -5.46 -7.97
C LYS A 43 14.59 -5.42 -9.30
N GLU A 44 14.50 -6.45 -10.12
CA GLU A 44 15.12 -6.48 -11.46
C GLU A 44 14.50 -5.47 -12.44
N GLN A 45 13.24 -5.11 -12.25
CA GLN A 45 12.55 -4.07 -13.05
C GLN A 45 12.89 -2.66 -12.58
N MET A 46 13.41 -2.49 -11.36
CA MET A 46 13.98 -1.23 -10.92
C MET A 46 15.31 -1.06 -11.66
N PHE A 47 15.34 -0.26 -12.72
CA PHE A 47 16.54 0.10 -13.50
C PHE A 47 17.53 0.95 -12.66
N VAL A 48 17.96 0.44 -11.51
CA VAL A 48 18.84 1.11 -10.55
C VAL A 48 20.15 0.35 -10.46
N ASP A 49 21.27 1.07 -10.50
CA ASP A 49 22.60 0.47 -10.33
C ASP A 49 22.82 -0.09 -8.91
N ILE A 50 22.06 0.41 -7.93
CA ILE A 50 22.10 -0.01 -6.53
C ILE A 50 20.66 -0.05 -6.01
N LEU A 51 20.21 -1.23 -5.58
CA LEU A 51 18.93 -1.38 -4.89
C LEU A 51 19.05 -0.79 -3.47
N PRO A 52 18.15 0.13 -3.07
CA PRO A 52 18.13 0.58 -1.69
C PRO A 52 17.70 -0.57 -0.78
N ASP A 53 18.32 -0.67 0.40
CA ASP A 53 17.81 -1.54 1.46
C ASP A 53 16.46 -0.98 1.92
N GLY A 54 15.41 -1.78 1.74
CA GLY A 54 14.09 -1.50 2.25
C GLY A 54 14.06 -1.67 3.78
N PRO A 55 13.14 -1.00 4.48
CA PRO A 55 12.90 -1.30 5.88
C PRO A 55 12.43 -2.76 6.04
N GLU A 56 12.67 -3.36 7.21
CA GLU A 56 12.08 -4.66 7.53
C GLU A 56 10.56 -4.57 7.57
N ASP A 57 9.91 -5.63 7.10
CA ASP A 57 8.47 -5.79 7.18
C ASP A 57 8.02 -5.76 8.64
N ASP A 58 7.18 -4.78 8.99
CA ASP A 58 6.58 -4.66 10.33
C ASP A 58 5.13 -5.14 10.36
N GLY A 59 4.64 -5.71 9.26
CA GLY A 59 3.27 -6.20 9.10
C GLY A 59 2.21 -5.10 9.15
N ILE A 60 2.59 -3.83 8.98
CA ILE A 60 1.72 -2.67 9.05
C ILE A 60 1.60 -2.04 7.66
N ALA A 61 0.37 -1.68 7.31
CA ALA A 61 0.07 -0.88 6.14
C ALA A 61 -0.71 0.39 6.52
N TYR A 62 -0.49 1.46 5.77
CA TYR A 62 -1.28 2.68 5.83
C TYR A 62 -2.01 2.89 4.51
N LEU A 63 -3.32 3.06 4.60
CA LEU A 63 -4.18 3.34 3.46
C LEU A 63 -4.63 4.79 3.52
N SER A 64 -4.38 5.56 2.46
CA SER A 64 -4.83 6.95 2.36
C SER A 64 -5.78 7.13 1.16
N PHE A 65 -6.95 7.68 1.41
CA PHE A 65 -7.96 8.00 0.39
C PHE A 65 -8.06 9.53 0.27
N LEU A 66 -8.25 10.05 -0.95
CA LEU A 66 -8.26 11.49 -1.27
C LEU A 66 -9.66 12.03 -1.57
#